data_AF-A0A833GCE6-F1
#
_entry.id   AF-A0A833GCE6-F1
#
_cell.length_a   1.000
_cell.length_b   1.000
_cell.length_c   1.000
_cell.angle_alpha   90.00
_cell.angle_beta   90.00
_cell.angle_gamma   90.00
#
_symmetry.space_group_name_H-M   'P 1'
#
loop_
_entity.id
_entity.type
_entity.pdbx_description
1 polymer ?
#
loop_
_entity_poly.entity_id
_entity_poly.type
_entity_poly.pdbx_seq_one_letter_code
_entity_poly.pdbx_strand_id
1 'polypeptide(L)'
;YCEDRSGRLVLLIYEVRNTFGEMHSYVRPVVDGTGGRPVRQRQDKAFHVSPFLGMDLRYHFRMVPPAHAVKIRILETDATGPVLAATFHGRKRDLTTRHLFAAFFALPLVTVKIYGGILVEAARLWRKGVPFHPHPKSAARPLT
;
A
#
# COMPACT_ATOMS: atom_id res chain seq x y z
N TYR A 1 9.68 -0.70 8.36
CA TYR A 1 11.12 -0.91 8.09
C TYR A 1 11.68 -1.67 9.26
N CYS A 2 12.40 -2.76 9.01
CA CYS A 2 12.99 -3.58 10.06
C CYS A 2 14.51 -3.60 9.83
N GLU A 3 15.24 -3.05 10.78
CA GLU A 3 16.70 -2.90 10.75
C GLU A 3 17.35 -3.89 11.69
N ASP A 4 18.55 -4.36 11.35
CA ASP A 4 19.38 -5.17 12.26
C ASP A 4 20.08 -4.29 13.30
N ARG A 5 20.84 -4.91 14.22
CA ARG A 5 21.57 -4.19 15.28
C ARG A 5 22.62 -3.21 14.75
N SER A 6 23.04 -3.35 13.49
CA SER A 6 23.99 -2.44 12.84
C SER A 6 23.30 -1.26 12.13
N GLY A 7 21.96 -1.17 12.21
CA GLY A 7 21.17 -0.14 11.53
C GLY A 7 20.97 -0.42 10.04
N ARG A 8 21.29 -1.63 9.57
CA ARG A 8 21.07 -2.01 8.17
C ARG A 8 19.65 -2.52 7.98
N LEU A 9 18.95 -2.00 6.98
CA LEU A 9 17.62 -2.47 6.60
C LEU A 9 17.68 -3.93 6.11
N VAL A 10 17.02 -4.84 6.83
CA VAL A 10 17.02 -6.29 6.52
C VAL A 10 15.66 -6.79 6.07
N LEU A 11 14.57 -6.12 6.46
CA LEU A 11 13.22 -6.59 6.18
C LEU A 11 12.25 -5.42 5.95
N LEU A 12 11.33 -5.64 5.02
CA LEU A 12 10.20 -4.75 4.75
C LEU A 12 8.89 -5.49 4.97
N ILE A 13 7.94 -4.78 5.59
CA ILE A 13 6.59 -5.25 5.87
C ILE A 13 5.64 -4.25 5.21
N TYR A 14 4.81 -4.73 4.29
CA TYR A 14 3.73 -3.97 3.66
C TYR A 14 2.41 -4.43 4.22
N GLU A 15 1.76 -3.58 5.00
CA GLU A 15 0.39 -3.82 5.45
C GLU A 15 -0.57 -3.19 4.45
N VAL A 16 -1.43 -4.00 3.87
CA VAL A 16 -2.46 -3.58 2.92
C VAL A 16 -3.81 -3.85 3.53
N ARG A 17 -4.67 -2.83 3.53
CA ARG A 17 -6.06 -2.91 3.99
C ARG A 17 -6.99 -2.66 2.82
N ASN A 18 -8.14 -3.33 2.82
CA ASN A 18 -9.16 -3.14 1.79
C ASN A 18 -10.43 -2.50 2.39
N THR A 19 -11.35 -2.10 1.52
CA THR A 19 -12.67 -1.56 1.94
C THR A 19 -13.64 -2.64 2.41
N PHE A 20 -13.22 -3.90 2.47
CA PHE A 20 -14.00 -5.03 3.00
C PHE A 20 -13.71 -5.29 4.49
N GLY A 21 -12.87 -4.48 5.13
CA GLY A 21 -12.51 -4.63 6.55
C GLY A 21 -11.40 -5.63 6.80
N GLU A 22 -10.73 -6.13 5.77
CA GLU A 22 -9.66 -7.10 5.86
C GLU A 22 -8.28 -6.46 5.78
N MET A 23 -7.26 -7.22 6.15
CA MET A 23 -5.87 -6.79 6.17
C MET A 23 -4.94 -7.93 5.82
N HIS A 24 -3.88 -7.63 5.07
CA HIS A 24 -2.84 -8.59 4.71
C HIS A 24 -1.45 -7.95 4.78
N SER A 25 -0.50 -8.71 5.33
CA SER A 25 0.89 -8.27 5.52
C SER A 25 1.82 -9.04 4.61
N TYR A 26 2.45 -8.34 3.67
CA TYR A 26 3.52 -8.89 2.84
C TYR A 26 4.87 -8.63 3.52
N VAL A 27 5.55 -9.71 3.90
CA VAL A 27 6.86 -9.66 4.59
C VAL A 27 7.94 -10.08 3.60
N ARG A 28 8.92 -9.21 3.32
CA ARG A 28 9.96 -9.47 2.31
C ARG A 28 11.35 -9.05 2.78
N PRO A 29 12.35 -9.96 2.75
CA PRO A 29 13.73 -9.62 3.09
C PRO A 29 14.31 -8.65 2.06
N VAL A 30 15.21 -7.80 2.53
CA VAL A 30 15.99 -6.90 1.70
C VAL A 30 17.31 -7.59 1.40
N VAL A 31 17.46 -8.06 0.15
CA VAL A 31 18.60 -8.88 -0.28
C VAL A 31 19.85 -8.02 -0.52
N ASP A 32 19.66 -6.79 -1.01
CA ASP A 32 20.74 -5.85 -1.27
C ASP A 32 20.75 -4.74 -0.22
N GLY A 33 21.80 -4.71 0.62
CA GLY A 33 22.02 -3.65 1.61
C GLY A 33 21.87 -2.29 0.93
N THR A 34 20.93 -1.47 1.42
CA THR A 34 20.36 -0.43 0.57
C THR A 34 21.31 0.69 0.19
N GLY A 35 22.43 0.90 0.90
CA GLY A 35 23.48 1.87 0.49
C GLY A 35 22.96 3.25 0.03
N GLY A 36 21.81 3.71 0.55
CA GLY A 36 21.11 4.92 0.09
C GLY A 36 20.28 4.81 -1.21
N ARG A 37 20.29 3.68 -1.91
CA ARG A 37 19.48 3.39 -3.12
C ARG A 37 18.04 2.98 -2.77
N PRO A 38 17.08 3.22 -3.68
CA PRO A 38 15.72 2.75 -3.49
C PRO A 38 15.66 1.22 -3.47
N VAL A 39 14.98 0.65 -2.48
CA VAL A 39 14.62 -0.77 -2.44
C VAL A 39 13.61 -1.05 -3.55
N ARG A 40 13.83 -2.13 -4.30
CA ARG A 40 12.91 -2.64 -5.31
C ARG A 40 12.53 -4.06 -4.94
N GLN A 41 11.24 -4.32 -4.82
CA GLN A 41 10.73 -5.65 -4.51
C GLN A 41 9.57 -6.00 -5.43
N ARG A 42 9.41 -7.30 -5.68
CA ARG A 42 8.31 -7.84 -6.47
C ARG A 42 7.55 -8.88 -5.66
N GLN A 43 6.24 -8.89 -5.84
CA GLN A 43 5.35 -9.83 -5.17
C GLN A 43 4.10 -10.04 -6.00
N ASP A 44 3.69 -11.29 -6.15
CA ASP A 44 2.44 -11.60 -6.82
C ASP A 44 1.27 -11.26 -5.88
N LYS A 45 0.19 -10.72 -6.43
CA LYS A 45 -0.94 -10.21 -5.65
C LYS A 45 -1.68 -11.37 -5.02
N ALA A 46 -1.65 -11.42 -3.69
CA ALA A 46 -2.31 -12.45 -2.89
C ALA A 46 -3.51 -11.91 -2.10
N PHE A 47 -3.85 -10.62 -2.27
CA PHE A 47 -4.89 -9.95 -1.48
C PHE A 47 -5.86 -9.16 -2.36
N HIS A 48 -7.17 -9.38 -2.16
CA HIS A 48 -8.21 -8.73 -2.92
C HIS A 48 -8.52 -7.34 -2.35
N VAL A 49 -8.03 -6.30 -3.03
CA VAL A 49 -8.11 -4.91 -2.55
C VAL A 49 -9.19 -4.07 -3.22
N SER A 50 -9.63 -4.48 -4.41
CA SER A 50 -10.61 -3.74 -5.23
C SER A 50 -11.35 -4.71 -6.14
N PRO A 51 -12.67 -4.55 -6.31
CA PRO A 51 -13.43 -5.31 -7.30
C PRO A 51 -13.01 -5.06 -8.76
N PHE A 52 -12.33 -3.95 -9.05
CA PHE A 52 -11.94 -3.59 -10.42
C PHE A 52 -10.51 -4.00 -10.76
N LEU A 53 -9.85 -4.74 -9.88
CA LEU A 53 -8.48 -5.23 -10.08
C LEU A 53 -8.45 -6.74 -9.85
N GLY A 54 -8.19 -7.49 -10.93
CA GLY A 54 -8.03 -8.94 -10.88
C GLY A 54 -6.95 -9.41 -9.89
N MET A 55 -6.94 -10.71 -9.60
CA MET A 55 -5.93 -11.33 -8.73
C MET A 55 -4.64 -11.68 -9.46
N ASP A 56 -4.70 -11.86 -10.78
CA ASP A 56 -3.53 -12.13 -11.63
C ASP A 56 -2.76 -10.83 -11.92
N LEU A 57 -2.23 -10.23 -10.85
CA LEU A 57 -1.44 -9.00 -10.90
C LEU A 57 -0.14 -9.19 -10.12
N ARG A 58 0.87 -8.45 -10.54
CA ARG A 58 2.16 -8.40 -9.86
C ARG A 58 2.45 -7.01 -9.34
N TYR A 59 2.76 -6.93 -8.05
CA TYR A 59 3.23 -5.72 -7.40
C TYR A 59 4.72 -5.51 -7.66
N HIS A 60 5.08 -4.29 -8.06
CA HIS A 60 6.44 -3.78 -8.10
C HIS A 60 6.54 -2.63 -7.11
N PHE A 61 7.12 -2.91 -5.95
CA PHE A 61 7.34 -1.94 -4.90
C PHE A 61 8.67 -1.21 -5.13
N ARG A 62 8.63 0.12 -5.01
CA ARG A 62 9.82 0.96 -4.96
C ARG A 62 9.69 1.91 -3.78
N MET A 63 10.65 1.87 -2.87
CA MET A 63 10.72 2.79 -1.74
C MET A 63 12.14 3.24 -1.46
N VAL A 64 12.25 4.36 -0.79
CA VAL A 64 13.50 4.86 -0.24
C VAL A 64 13.40 4.73 1.28
N PRO A 65 14.40 4.15 1.97
CA PRO A 65 14.43 4.14 3.42
C PRO A 65 14.16 5.54 3.99
N PRO A 66 13.33 5.67 5.03
CA PRO A 66 12.78 6.95 5.44
C PRO A 66 13.86 7.77 6.15
N ALA A 67 14.28 8.87 5.52
CA ALA A 67 15.06 9.92 6.17
C ALA A 67 14.13 11.08 6.56
N HIS A 68 14.22 12.22 5.85
CA HIS A 68 13.33 13.37 6.06
C HIS A 68 11.99 13.27 5.32
N ALA A 69 11.85 12.29 4.42
CA ALA A 69 10.65 12.05 3.65
C ALA A 69 10.46 10.55 3.40
N VAL A 70 9.20 10.16 3.22
CA VAL A 70 8.80 8.83 2.78
C VAL A 70 8.28 8.93 1.36
N LYS A 71 8.78 8.06 0.48
CA LYS A 71 8.31 7.91 -0.89
C LYS A 71 8.10 6.44 -1.18
N ILE A 72 6.85 6.09 -1.45
CA ILE A 72 6.45 4.73 -1.79
C ILE A 72 5.78 4.79 -3.15
N ARG A 73 6.20 3.92 -4.06
CA ARG A 73 5.53 3.68 -5.34
C ARG A 73 5.21 2.19 -5.43
N ILE A 74 3.96 1.91 -5.77
CA ILE A 74 3.44 0.58 -6.04
C ILE A 74 2.95 0.61 -7.49
N LEU A 75 3.54 -0.22 -8.33
CA LEU A 75 3.07 -0.44 -9.69
C LEU A 75 2.49 -1.86 -9.76
N GLU A 76 1.24 -1.97 -10.17
CA GLU A 76 0.58 -3.23 -10.49
C GLU A 76 0.64 -3.47 -11.99
N THR A 77 1.09 -4.65 -12.39
CA THR A 77 1.16 -5.06 -13.80
C THR A 77 0.46 -6.40 -14.01
N ASP A 78 -0.18 -6.58 -15.16
CA ASP A 78 -0.64 -7.87 -15.68
C ASP A 78 0.25 -8.32 -16.86
N ALA A 79 -0.18 -9.34 -17.60
CA ALA A 79 0.51 -9.84 -18.78
C ALA A 79 0.57 -8.83 -19.94
N THR A 80 -0.33 -7.84 -19.98
CA THR A 80 -0.45 -6.83 -21.04
C THR A 80 0.31 -5.54 -20.71
N GLY A 81 0.58 -5.28 -19.43
CA GLY A 81 1.38 -4.14 -19.00
C GLY A 81 0.94 -3.53 -17.67
N PRO A 82 1.19 -2.22 -17.45
CA PRO A 82 0.85 -1.54 -16.22
C PRO A 82 -0.66 -1.27 -16.11
N VAL A 83 -1.26 -1.69 -14.99
CA VAL A 83 -2.69 -1.56 -14.70
C VAL A 83 -2.95 -0.40 -13.75
N LEU A 84 -2.16 -0.30 -12.68
CA LEU A 84 -2.32 0.75 -11.67
C LEU A 84 -0.97 1.21 -11.14
N ALA A 85 -0.81 2.52 -10.97
CA ALA A 85 0.31 3.11 -10.26
C ALA A 85 -0.20 3.92 -9.07
N ALA A 86 0.16 3.50 -7.87
CA ALA A 86 -0.11 4.22 -6.63
C ALA A 86 1.19 4.80 -6.07
N THR A 87 1.16 6.07 -5.69
CA THR A 87 2.32 6.75 -5.08
C THR A 87 1.91 7.48 -3.82
N PHE A 88 2.70 7.30 -2.76
CA PHE A 88 2.55 8.02 -1.50
C PHE A 88 3.83 8.77 -1.18
N HIS A 89 3.71 10.10 -1.07
CA HIS A 89 4.80 10.99 -0.69
C HIS A 89 4.42 11.71 0.61
N GLY A 90 5.26 11.57 1.64
CA GLY A 90 5.08 12.22 2.92
C GLY A 90 6.39 12.86 3.39
N ARG A 91 6.27 13.94 4.17
CA ARG A 91 7.41 14.55 4.86
C ARG A 91 7.39 14.14 6.33
N LYS A 92 8.53 13.74 6.86
CA LYS A 92 8.68 13.46 8.29
C LYS A 92 8.49 14.76 9.07
N ARG A 93 7.70 14.70 10.14
CA ARG A 93 7.60 15.74 11.16
C ARG A 93 7.78 15.07 12.52
N ASP A 94 8.43 15.77 13.44
CA ASP A 94 8.63 15.25 14.78
C ASP A 94 7.30 15.13 15.51
N LEU A 95 7.17 14.08 16.32
CA LEU A 95 5.94 13.75 17.04
C LEU A 95 5.81 14.62 18.30
N THR A 96 5.65 15.94 18.10
CA THR A 96 5.47 16.90 19.19
C THR A 96 3.99 17.18 19.43
N THR A 97 3.65 17.58 20.66
CA THR A 97 2.29 17.98 21.04
C THR A 97 1.71 19.02 20.08
N ARG A 98 2.50 20.02 19.70
CA ARG A 98 2.09 21.07 18.74
C ARG A 98 1.72 20.49 17.37
N HIS A 99 2.53 19.57 16.84
CA HIS A 99 2.26 18.93 15.56
C HIS A 99 1.02 18.01 15.62
N LEU A 100 0.81 17.32 16.74
CA LEU A 100 -0.36 16.48 16.96
C LEU A 100 -1.65 17.31 17.03
N PHE A 101 -1.67 18.41 17.81
CA PHE A 101 -2.82 19.32 17.86
C PHE A 101 -3.11 19.94 16.49
N ALA A 102 -2.09 20.39 15.76
CA ALA A 102 -2.28 20.91 14.42
C ALA A 102 -2.86 19.85 13.46
N ALA A 103 -2.39 18.60 13.55
CA ALA A 103 -2.89 17.49 12.73
C ALA A 103 -4.35 17.14 13.05
N PHE A 104 -4.74 17.15 14.32
CA PHE A 104 -6.11 16.91 14.78
C PHE A 104 -7.10 17.87 14.11
N PHE A 105 -6.80 19.17 14.10
CA PHE A 105 -7.65 20.18 13.46
C PHE A 105 -7.52 20.23 11.94
N ALA A 106 -6.38 19.80 11.38
CA ALA A 106 -6.19 19.78 9.93
C ALA A 106 -6.87 18.58 9.25
N LEU A 107 -7.14 17.48 9.98
CA LEU A 107 -7.60 16.21 9.42
C LEU A 107 -8.93 15.68 10.00
N PRO A 108 -9.92 16.51 10.42
CA PRO A 108 -11.10 16.01 11.14
C PRO A 108 -11.97 15.06 10.30
N LEU A 109 -11.97 15.21 8.97
CA LEU A 109 -12.79 14.42 8.06
C LEU A 109 -11.96 13.70 6.98
N VAL A 110 -10.67 13.45 7.25
CA VAL A 110 -9.78 12.81 6.27
C VAL A 110 -10.29 11.41 5.88
N THR A 111 -10.81 10.64 6.83
CA THR A 111 -11.37 9.31 6.59
C THR A 111 -12.58 9.37 5.67
N VAL A 112 -13.51 10.29 5.92
CA VAL A 112 -14.71 10.48 5.09
C VAL A 112 -14.31 10.88 3.67
N LYS A 113 -13.35 11.81 3.53
CA LYS A 113 -12.81 12.21 2.23
C LYS A 113 -12.19 11.03 1.47
N ILE A 114 -11.40 10.20 2.15
CA ILE A 114 -10.74 9.03 1.54
C ILE A 114 -11.81 8.03 1.08
N TYR A 115 -12.73 7.62 1.96
CA TYR A 115 -13.80 6.67 1.61
C TYR A 115 -14.69 7.20 0.48
N GLY A 116 -15.13 8.46 0.57
CA GLY A 116 -15.91 9.10 -0.49
C GLY A 116 -15.16 9.13 -1.82
N GLY A 117 -13.86 9.42 -1.80
CA GLY A 117 -13.00 9.35 -2.99
C GLY A 117 -12.95 7.96 -3.62
N ILE A 118 -12.82 6.91 -2.79
CA ILE A 118 -12.83 5.52 -3.26
C ILE A 118 -14.16 5.18 -3.93
N LEU A 119 -15.29 5.54 -3.31
CA LEU A 119 -16.63 5.26 -3.86
C LEU A 119 -16.90 6.02 -5.16
N VAL A 120 -16.47 7.29 -5.26
CA VAL A 120 -16.59 8.09 -6.49
C VAL A 120 -15.78 7.46 -7.62
N GLU A 121 -14.55 7.03 -7.35
CA GLU A 121 -13.72 6.39 -8.38
C GLU A 121 -14.28 5.01 -8.78
N ALA A 122 -14.78 4.22 -7.82
CA ALA A 122 -15.49 2.98 -8.10
C ALA A 122 -16.70 3.19 -9.03
N ALA A 123 -17.52 4.21 -8.77
CA ALA A 123 -18.65 4.56 -9.63
C ALA A 123 -18.21 5.00 -11.03
N ARG A 124 -17.09 5.72 -11.15
CA ARG A 124 -16.50 6.10 -12.44
C ARG A 124 -15.99 4.89 -13.23
N LEU A 125 -15.32 3.95 -12.58
CA LEU A 125 -14.83 2.72 -13.23
C LEU A 125 -15.99 1.83 -13.67
N TRP A 126 -17.03 1.70 -12.83
CA TRP A 126 -18.26 1.00 -13.19
C TRP A 126 -18.93 1.63 -14.42
N ARG A 127 -19.06 2.96 -14.45
CA ARG A 127 -19.59 3.69 -15.62
C ARG A 127 -18.74 3.52 -16.89
N LYS A 128 -17.44 3.26 -16.76
CA LYS A 128 -16.53 2.98 -17.89
C LYS A 128 -16.58 1.52 -18.34
N GLY A 129 -17.37 0.66 -17.69
CA GLY A 129 -17.47 -0.76 -18.02
C GLY A 129 -16.24 -1.57 -17.63
N VAL A 130 -15.44 -1.11 -16.66
CA VAL A 130 -14.30 -1.88 -16.17
C VAL A 130 -14.79 -3.19 -15.56
N PRO A 131 -14.20 -4.36 -15.90
CA PRO A 131 -14.63 -5.65 -15.38
C PRO A 131 -14.69 -5.69 -13.86
N PHE A 132 -15.75 -6.32 -13.35
CA PHE A 132 -15.93 -6.56 -11.93
C PHE A 132 -15.46 -7.98 -11.57
N HIS A 133 -14.55 -8.06 -10.62
CA HIS A 133 -14.03 -9.29 -10.04
C HIS A 133 -14.64 -9.47 -8.65
N PRO A 134 -15.45 -10.52 -8.42
CA PRO A 134 -16.04 -10.75 -7.12
C PRO A 134 -14.95 -11.02 -6.08
N HIS A 135 -15.18 -10.54 -4.86
CA HIS A 135 -14.30 -10.82 -3.73
C HIS A 135 -14.23 -12.35 -3.53
N PRO A 136 -13.02 -12.95 -3.50
CA PRO A 136 -12.88 -14.38 -3.30
C PRO A 136 -13.39 -14.71 -1.90
N LYS A 137 -14.49 -15.49 -1.81
CA LYS A 137 -15.03 -15.94 -0.51
C LYS A 137 -13.89 -16.44 0.35
N SER A 138 -13.68 -15.79 1.50
CA SER A 138 -12.67 -16.20 2.47
C SER A 138 -12.99 -17.63 2.88
N ALA A 139 -12.23 -18.59 2.37
CA ALA A 139 -12.18 -19.91 2.96
C ALA A 139 -11.60 -19.68 4.35
N ALA A 140 -12.47 -19.70 5.36
CA ALA A 140 -12.08 -19.54 6.75
C ALA A 140 -10.92 -20.50 7.02
N ARG A 141 -9.69 -19.97 7.10
CA ARG A 141 -8.53 -20.79 7.39
C ARG A 141 -8.50 -20.95 8.91
N PRO A 142 -8.70 -22.16 9.45
CA PRO A 142 -8.55 -22.37 10.87
C PRO A 142 -7.10 -22.03 11.25
N LEU A 143 -6.96 -21.18 12.26
CA LEU A 143 -5.68 -20.91 12.90
C LEU A 143 -5.23 -22.24 13.54
N THR A 144 -4.21 -22.85 12.95
CA THR A 144 -3.44 -23.96 13.54
C THR A 144 -1.99 -23.53 13.62
#